data_AF-A0A520IFZ3-F1
#
_entry.id   AF-A0A520IFZ3-F1
#
_cell.length_a   1.000
_cell.length_b   1.000
_cell.length_c   1.000
_cell.angle_alpha   90.00
_cell.angle_beta   90.00
_cell.angle_gamma   90.00
#
_symmetry.space_group_name_H-M   'P 1'
#
loop_
_entity.id
_entity.type
_entity.pdbx_description
1 polymer ?
#
loop_
_entity_poly.entity_id
_entity_poly.type
_entity_poly.pdbx_seq_one_letter_code
_entity_poly.pdbx_strand_id
1 'polypeptide(L)'
;PALRLLRIGILPERVAIDAPADLRLIDLVAPYDSARWYLANACIVCSAPAQAALDAARAAPTLAERSQRIAAADAALNEDVPFIPLARPLRWSLVATRLQQWQPNSRAWHPLNRLRPDTK
;
A
#
# COMPACT_ATOMS: atom_id res chain seq x y z
N PRO A 1 3.01 -6.23 18.39
CA PRO A 1 4.15 -5.39 17.95
C PRO A 1 4.97 -4.79 19.10
N ALA A 2 4.36 -4.06 20.04
CA ALA A 2 5.08 -3.41 21.15
C ALA A 2 5.95 -4.38 21.97
N LEU A 3 5.43 -5.57 22.27
CA LEU A 3 6.17 -6.60 23.01
C LEU A 3 7.42 -7.13 22.30
N ARG A 4 7.51 -7.04 20.96
CA ARG A 4 8.71 -7.49 20.22
C ARG A 4 9.82 -6.44 20.20
N LEU A 5 9.47 -5.16 20.13
CA LEU A 5 10.44 -4.06 20.22
C LEU A 5 11.10 -4.02 21.60
N LEU A 6 10.31 -4.24 22.65
CA LEU A 6 10.82 -4.31 24.03
C LEU A 6 11.90 -5.40 24.21
N ARG A 7 11.77 -6.54 23.51
CA ARG A 7 12.73 -7.64 23.59
C ARG A 7 14.10 -7.31 23.01
N ILE A 8 14.19 -6.27 22.17
CA ILE A 8 15.45 -5.76 21.62
C ILE A 8 15.84 -4.41 22.23
N GLY A 9 15.24 -4.04 23.38
CA GLY A 9 15.58 -2.82 24.11
C GLY A 9 14.95 -1.53 23.55
N ILE A 10 14.01 -1.64 22.61
CA ILE A 10 13.29 -0.48 22.06
C ILE A 10 11.97 -0.31 22.82
N LEU A 11 11.77 0.84 23.45
CA LEU A 11 10.53 1.22 24.14
C LEU A 11 9.62 2.02 23.20
N PRO A 12 8.56 1.43 22.62
CA PRO A 12 7.66 2.17 21.74
C PRO A 12 6.70 3.04 22.55
N GLU A 13 6.60 4.31 22.17
CA GLU A 13 5.59 5.24 22.66
C GLU A 13 4.50 5.45 21.59
N ARG A 14 3.22 5.39 21.99
CA ARG A 14 2.12 5.68 21.07
C ARG A 14 1.74 7.16 21.18
N VAL A 15 1.80 7.85 20.05
CA VAL A 15 1.39 9.25 19.92
C VAL A 15 0.04 9.40 19.22
N ALA A 16 -0.50 10.62 19.18
CA ALA A 16 -1.68 10.95 18.39
C ALA A 16 -1.44 10.69 16.89
N ILE A 17 -2.51 10.48 16.12
CA ILE A 17 -2.42 10.04 14.72
C ILE A 17 -1.69 11.04 13.80
N ASP A 18 -1.77 12.31 14.14
CA ASP A 18 -1.21 13.46 13.42
C ASP A 18 0.06 14.02 14.08
N ALA A 19 0.47 13.48 15.23
CA ALA A 19 1.70 13.88 15.88
C ALA A 19 2.94 13.44 15.08
N PRO A 20 4.08 14.15 15.24
CA PRO A 20 5.38 13.65 14.80
C PRO A 20 5.64 12.26 15.39
N ALA A 21 6.16 11.34 14.57
CA ALA A 21 6.45 9.97 14.96
C ALA A 21 7.64 9.42 14.18
N ASP A 22 8.50 8.65 14.84
CA ASP A 22 9.64 7.96 14.19
C ASP A 22 9.18 6.81 13.31
N LEU A 23 8.08 6.14 13.70
CA LEU A 23 7.42 5.09 12.94
C LEU A 23 5.95 5.44 12.76
N ARG A 24 5.47 5.37 11.53
CA ARG A 24 4.06 5.57 11.20
C ARG A 24 3.47 4.29 10.63
N LEU A 25 2.32 3.88 11.16
CA LEU A 25 1.52 2.81 10.56
C LEU A 25 0.78 3.39 9.35
N ILE A 26 1.02 2.82 8.18
CA ILE A 26 0.43 3.26 6.92
C ILE A 26 -0.51 2.15 6.43
N ASP A 27 -1.76 2.51 6.16
CA ASP A 27 -2.75 1.67 5.47
C ASP A 27 -3.24 2.41 4.23
N LEU A 28 -2.74 2.00 3.06
CA LEU A 28 -3.07 2.58 1.77
C LEU A 28 -3.45 1.47 0.79
N VAL A 29 -4.44 1.77 -0.06
CA VAL A 29 -4.96 0.84 -1.06
C VAL A 29 -4.69 1.39 -2.43
N ALA A 30 -4.09 0.56 -3.30
CA ALA A 30 -3.80 0.95 -4.66
C ALA A 30 -5.10 1.30 -5.41
N PRO A 31 -5.20 2.49 -6.02
CA PRO A 31 -6.40 2.91 -6.75
C PRO A 31 -6.52 2.23 -8.12
N TYR A 32 -5.45 1.58 -8.60
CA TYR A 32 -5.40 0.86 -9.88
C TYR A 32 -4.30 -0.22 -9.82
N ASP A 33 -4.34 -1.17 -10.76
CA ASP A 33 -3.47 -2.34 -10.76
C ASP A 33 -2.07 -1.97 -11.26
N SER A 34 -1.22 -1.50 -10.37
CA SER A 34 0.14 -1.07 -10.72
C SER A 34 1.13 -1.31 -9.59
N ALA A 35 2.12 -2.15 -9.87
CA ALA A 35 3.28 -2.34 -8.99
C ALA A 35 4.04 -1.02 -8.77
N ARG A 36 4.08 -0.12 -9.77
CA ARG A 36 4.72 1.20 -9.63
C ARG A 36 4.08 2.04 -8.51
N TRP A 37 2.75 1.98 -8.36
CA TRP A 37 2.08 2.70 -7.27
C TRP A 37 2.56 2.19 -5.91
N TYR A 38 2.66 0.87 -5.74
CA TYR A 38 3.17 0.27 -4.52
C TYR A 38 4.62 0.72 -4.23
N LEU A 39 5.52 0.58 -5.20
CA LEU A 39 6.92 0.92 -5.02
C LEU A 39 7.14 2.42 -4.70
N ALA A 40 6.35 3.31 -5.32
CA ALA A 40 6.42 4.74 -5.02
C ALA A 40 5.93 5.09 -3.61
N ASN A 41 4.94 4.36 -3.06
CA ASN A 41 4.45 4.57 -1.70
C ASN A 41 5.31 3.88 -0.64
N ALA A 42 6.00 2.79 -0.99
CA ALA A 42 6.95 2.10 -0.13
C ALA A 42 8.21 2.94 0.16
N CYS A 43 8.57 3.82 -0.76
CA CYS A 43 9.75 4.65 -0.69
C CYS A 43 9.53 5.92 0.16
N ILE A 44 9.52 5.78 1.49
CA ILE A 44 9.36 6.92 2.41
C ILE A 44 10.69 7.62 2.68
N VAL A 45 11.72 6.84 3.04
CA VAL A 45 13.10 7.32 3.24
C VAL A 45 14.02 6.34 2.51
N CYS A 46 14.17 6.52 1.20
CA CYS A 46 15.01 5.65 0.39
C CYS A 46 16.44 6.15 0.27
N SER A 47 17.37 5.21 0.12
CA SER A 47 18.70 5.53 -0.39
C SER A 47 18.64 5.99 -1.86
N ALA A 48 19.69 6.70 -2.27
CA ALA A 48 19.82 7.18 -3.65
C ALA A 48 19.76 6.05 -4.71
N PRO A 49 20.37 4.86 -4.51
CA PRO A 49 20.25 3.75 -5.45
C PRO A 49 18.81 3.24 -5.61
N ALA A 50 18.07 3.08 -4.51
CA ALA A 50 16.67 2.64 -4.56
C ALA A 50 15.80 3.67 -5.28
N GLN A 51 16.00 4.96 -5.00
CA GLN A 51 15.32 6.05 -5.70
C GLN A 51 15.61 6.04 -7.20
N ALA A 52 16.87 5.88 -7.60
CA ALA A 52 17.25 5.82 -9.01
C ALA A 52 16.62 4.62 -9.75
N ALA A 53 16.49 3.46 -9.09
CA ALA A 53 15.81 2.31 -9.67
C ALA A 53 14.32 2.58 -9.92
N LEU A 54 13.64 3.27 -8.99
CA LEU A 54 12.24 3.70 -9.15
C LEU A 54 12.07 4.67 -10.32
N ASP A 55 12.97 5.63 -10.44
CA ASP A 55 12.95 6.61 -11.53
C ASP A 55 13.18 5.95 -12.90
N ALA A 56 14.09 4.97 -12.96
CA ALA A 56 14.30 4.16 -14.16
C ALA A 56 13.03 3.35 -14.54
N ALA A 57 12.34 2.77 -13.55
CA ALA A 57 11.08 2.08 -13.78
C ALA A 57 9.97 3.03 -14.29
N ARG A 58 9.96 4.27 -13.81
CA ARG A 58 9.03 5.30 -14.28
C ARG A 58 9.33 5.75 -15.71
N ALA A 59 10.61 5.91 -16.05
CA ALA A 59 11.06 6.43 -17.36
C ALA A 59 11.05 5.39 -18.49
N ALA A 60 10.95 4.10 -18.17
CA ALA A 60 11.01 3.02 -19.15
C ALA A 60 9.99 3.20 -20.30
N PRO A 61 10.45 3.22 -21.57
CA PRO A 61 9.63 3.57 -22.73
C PRO A 61 8.63 2.48 -23.14
N THR A 62 8.97 1.20 -22.95
CA THR A 62 8.13 0.06 -23.34
C THR A 62 7.55 -0.66 -22.13
N LEU A 63 6.44 -1.39 -22.33
CA LEU A 63 5.85 -2.22 -21.27
C LEU A 63 6.80 -3.33 -20.81
N ALA A 64 7.50 -3.97 -21.75
CA ALA A 64 8.44 -5.04 -21.46
C ALA A 64 9.61 -4.52 -20.61
N GLU A 65 10.24 -3.41 -21.01
CA GLU A 65 11.31 -2.81 -20.24
C GLU A 65 10.82 -2.33 -18.87
N ARG A 66 9.63 -1.70 -18.82
CA ARG A 66 9.04 -1.25 -17.55
C ARG A 66 8.84 -2.39 -16.57
N SER A 67 8.37 -3.56 -17.03
CA SER A 67 8.21 -4.75 -16.19
C SER A 67 9.54 -5.18 -15.56
N GLN A 68 10.61 -5.23 -16.36
CA GLN A 68 11.95 -5.57 -15.87
C GLN A 68 12.48 -4.53 -14.87
N ARG A 69 12.31 -3.23 -15.16
CA ARG A 69 12.74 -2.15 -14.28
C ARG A 69 11.95 -2.11 -12.97
N ILE A 70 10.66 -2.44 -12.99
CA ILE A 70 9.84 -2.61 -11.77
C ILE A 70 10.40 -3.73 -10.91
N ALA A 71 10.77 -4.88 -11.49
CA ALA A 71 11.35 -5.99 -10.73
C ALA A 71 12.71 -5.59 -10.11
N ALA A 72 13.54 -4.85 -10.83
CA ALA A 72 14.81 -4.34 -10.30
C ALA A 72 14.58 -3.32 -9.16
N ALA A 73 13.59 -2.44 -9.29
CA ALA A 73 13.24 -1.48 -8.24
C ALA A 73 12.65 -2.16 -6.99
N ASP A 74 11.87 -3.24 -7.14
CA ASP A 74 11.41 -4.06 -6.03
C ASP A 74 12.57 -4.73 -5.28
N ALA A 75 13.55 -5.27 -6.00
CA ALA A 75 14.76 -5.83 -5.39
C ALA A 75 15.55 -4.76 -4.62
N ALA A 76 15.76 -3.58 -5.22
CA ALA A 76 16.47 -2.48 -4.57
C ALA A 76 15.75 -1.97 -3.31
N LEU A 77 14.42 -1.87 -3.31
CA LEU A 77 13.65 -1.50 -2.12
C LEU A 77 13.71 -2.56 -1.03
N ASN A 78 13.73 -3.85 -1.38
CA ASN A 78 13.86 -4.93 -0.41
C ASN A 78 15.25 -4.95 0.26
N GLU A 79 16.29 -4.52 -0.45
CA GLU A 79 17.64 -4.36 0.12
C GLU A 79 17.75 -3.11 1.00
N ASP A 80 17.09 -2.02 0.60
CA ASP A 80 17.11 -0.74 1.32
C ASP A 80 16.24 -0.74 2.60
N VAL A 81 15.23 -1.61 2.66
CA VAL A 81 14.26 -1.76 3.76
C VAL A 81 13.68 -0.42 4.26
N PRO A 82 13.12 0.44 3.39
CA PRO A 82 12.63 1.76 3.80
C PRO A 82 11.30 1.70 4.58
N PHE A 83 10.68 0.51 4.67
CA PHE A 83 9.49 0.26 5.48
C PHE A 83 9.42 -1.22 5.92
N ILE A 84 8.53 -1.51 6.88
CA ILE A 84 8.33 -2.88 7.39
C ILE A 84 6.95 -3.39 6.90
N PRO A 85 6.90 -4.39 5.99
CA PRO A 85 5.63 -5.00 5.59
C PRO A 85 5.04 -5.82 6.74
N LEU A 86 3.79 -5.52 7.11
CA LEU A 86 3.10 -6.25 8.19
C LEU A 86 2.21 -7.37 7.69
N ALA A 87 1.38 -7.10 6.67
CA ALA A 87 0.42 -8.05 6.12
C ALA A 87 -0.12 -7.59 4.76
N ARG A 88 -0.78 -8.51 4.06
CA ARG A 88 -1.72 -8.19 2.97
C ARG A 88 -3.12 -8.11 3.58
N PRO A 89 -3.81 -6.96 3.55
CA PRO A 89 -5.09 -6.81 4.23
C PRO A 89 -6.17 -7.67 3.58
N LEU A 90 -6.96 -8.35 4.43
CA LEU A 90 -8.19 -9.02 4.01
C LEU A 90 -9.31 -7.99 3.88
N ARG A 91 -10.01 -7.97 2.75
CA ARG A 91 -11.13 -7.07 2.53
C ARG A 91 -12.45 -7.81 2.71
N TRP A 92 -13.26 -7.33 3.66
CA TRP A 92 -14.57 -7.89 3.97
C TRP A 92 -15.63 -6.79 3.96
N SER A 93 -16.89 -7.18 3.85
CA SER A 93 -18.03 -6.26 3.91
C SER A 93 -19.21 -6.96 4.55
N LEU A 94 -19.89 -6.27 5.46
CA LEU A 94 -21.17 -6.72 6.00
C LEU A 94 -22.28 -6.12 5.14
N VAL A 95 -23.05 -6.97 4.46
CA VAL A 95 -24.03 -6.55 3.46
C VAL A 95 -25.40 -7.14 3.82
N ALA A 96 -26.42 -6.28 3.86
CA ALA A 96 -27.79 -6.76 4.06
C ALA A 96 -28.26 -7.54 2.83
N THR A 97 -28.93 -8.68 3.06
CA THR A 97 -29.42 -9.58 2.00
C THR A 97 -30.32 -8.89 0.97
N ARG A 98 -31.00 -7.80 1.33
CA ARG A 98 -31.84 -7.01 0.41
C ARG A 98 -31.05 -6.18 -0.63
N LEU A 99 -29.74 -6.01 -0.47
CA LEU A 99 -28.90 -5.23 -1.38
C LEU A 99 -28.39 -6.10 -2.53
N GLN A 100 -29.32 -6.48 -3.41
CA GLN A 100 -29.09 -7.45 -4.50
C GLN A 100 -28.06 -6.99 -5.55
N GLN A 101 -27.78 -5.69 -5.63
CA GLN A 101 -26.83 -5.13 -6.57
C GLN A 101 -25.49 -4.72 -5.92
N TRP A 102 -25.24 -5.17 -4.69
CA TRP A 102 -23.91 -5.00 -4.10
C TRP A 102 -22.85 -5.75 -4.90
N GLN A 103 -21.68 -5.13 -5.06
CA GLN A 103 -20.52 -5.72 -5.72
C GLN A 103 -19.28 -5.58 -4.81
N PRO A 104 -18.47 -6.65 -4.65
CA PRO A 104 -17.22 -6.55 -3.94
C PRO A 104 -16.26 -5.60 -4.68
N ASN A 105 -15.50 -4.81 -3.93
CA ASN A 105 -14.48 -3.93 -4.49
C ASN A 105 -13.19 -4.02 -3.70
N SER A 106 -12.08 -4.36 -4.38
CA SER A 106 -10.75 -4.44 -3.80
C SER A 106 -10.13 -3.07 -3.50
N ARG A 107 -10.63 -1.98 -4.12
CA ARG A 107 -10.00 -0.64 -4.15
C ARG A 107 -10.44 0.32 -3.06
N ALA A 108 -10.94 -0.19 -1.95
CA ALA A 108 -11.44 0.62 -0.83
C ALA A 108 -12.57 1.61 -1.10
N TRP A 109 -13.23 1.50 -2.23
CA TRP A 109 -14.38 2.35 -2.55
C TRP A 109 -15.66 1.54 -2.45
N HIS A 110 -16.68 2.14 -1.83
CA HIS A 110 -18.01 1.54 -1.70
C HIS A 110 -18.96 2.25 -2.66
N PRO A 111 -19.12 1.78 -3.92
CA PRO A 111 -20.07 2.40 -4.84
C PRO A 111 -21.49 2.16 -4.34
N LEU A 112 -22.15 3.21 -3.85
CA LEU A 112 -23.50 3.12 -3.28
C LEU A 112 -24.61 3.46 -4.30
N ASN A 113 -24.23 3.96 -5.48
CA ASN A 113 -25.10 4.50 -6.50
C ASN A 113 -26.02 3.48 -7.19
N ARG A 114 -25.71 2.18 -7.08
CA ARG A 114 -26.47 1.10 -7.72
C ARG A 114 -26.92 0.02 -6.75
N LEU A 115 -26.96 0.28 -5.45
CA LEU A 115 -27.29 -0.76 -4.45
C LEU A 115 -28.73 -1.30 -4.53
N ARG A 116 -29.63 -0.54 -5.16
CA ARG A 116 -31.03 -0.88 -5.39
C ARG A 116 -31.37 -0.60 -6.86
N PRO A 117 -32.38 -1.27 -7.43
CA PRO A 117 -33.01 -0.79 -8.66
C PRO A 117 -33.45 0.67 -8.45
N ASP A 118 -33.30 1.50 -9.47
CA ASP A 118 -33.81 2.88 -9.43
C ASP A 118 -35.27 2.81 -8.98
N THR A 119 -35.57 3.35 -7.79
CA THR A 119 -36.94 3.49 -7.31
C THR A 119 -37.63 4.46 -8.26
N LYS A 120 -38.66 3.97 -8.96
CA LYS A 120 -39.61 4.84 -9.65
C LYS A 120 -40.22 5.84 -8.68
#